data_AF-A0A6I0E8X4-F1
#
_entry.id   AF-A0A6I0E8X4-F1
#
_cell.length_a   1.000
_cell.length_b   1.000
_cell.length_c   1.000
_cell.angle_alpha   90.00
_cell.angle_beta   90.00
_cell.angle_gamma   90.00
#
_symmetry.space_group_name_H-M   'P 1'
#
loop_
_entity.id
_entity.type
_entity.pdbx_description
1 polymer ?
#
loop_
_entity_poly.entity_id
_entity_poly.type
_entity_poly.pdbx_seq_one_letter_code
_entity_poly.pdbx_strand_id
1 'polypeptide(L)'
;VITVFMIDFIIRVFWNPKYAPTLIIGRLIVSRQNPEYVGAAQKKVAWIIGVILSFAMFVLMVVVNSYSIITGLICLFCLIFLFFESVFGICLGCLLYKLIYKDKAQYCPGEVCDIKHKHDIQKTSWKQILIVLAMIGVVFLIGFFFHEFFSIKPYDLFGNVGH
;
A
#
# COMPACT_ATOMS: atom_id res chain seq x y z
N VAL A 1 -10.89 -2.08 14.17
CA VAL A 1 -10.19 -1.62 12.95
C VAL A 1 -10.99 -1.91 11.68
N ILE A 2 -11.37 -3.16 11.43
CA ILE A 2 -12.12 -3.57 10.22
C ILE A 2 -13.44 -2.80 10.06
N THR A 3 -14.22 -2.67 11.14
CA THR A 3 -15.49 -1.91 11.16
C THR A 3 -15.33 -0.45 10.79
N VAL A 4 -14.32 0.21 11.36
CA VAL A 4 -14.01 1.62 11.08
C VAL A 4 -13.61 1.82 9.62
N PHE A 5 -12.74 0.94 9.09
CA PHE A 5 -12.35 1.00 7.67
C PHE A 5 -13.52 0.72 6.73
N MET A 6 -14.38 -0.24 7.05
CA MET A 6 -15.59 -0.52 6.27
C MET A 6 -16.50 0.72 6.18
N ILE A 7 -16.77 1.36 7.31
CA ILE A 7 -17.60 2.58 7.37
C ILE A 7 -16.95 3.71 6.55
N ASP A 8 -15.63 3.90 6.68
CA ASP A 8 -14.91 4.93 5.93
C ASP A 8 -14.99 4.71 4.41
N PHE A 9 -14.82 3.48 3.93
CA PHE A 9 -14.98 3.16 2.51
C PHE A 9 -16.42 3.30 2.01
N ILE A 10 -17.41 2.93 2.82
CA ILE A 10 -18.84 3.11 2.49
C ILE A 10 -19.15 4.61 2.31
N ILE A 11 -18.70 5.47 3.24
CA ILE A 11 -18.90 6.92 3.15
C ILE A 11 -18.27 7.49 1.87
N ARG A 12 -17.07 7.01 1.51
CA ARG A 12 -16.36 7.42 0.28
C ARG A 12 -17.08 7.01 -1.01
N VAL A 13 -17.69 5.82 -1.04
CA VAL A 13 -18.36 5.28 -2.24
C VAL A 13 -19.76 5.84 -2.44
N PHE A 14 -20.57 5.87 -1.37
CA PHE A 14 -22.00 6.15 -1.47
C PHE A 14 -22.36 7.61 -1.24
N TRP A 15 -21.72 8.30 -0.30
CA TRP A 15 -22.12 9.65 0.10
C TRP A 15 -21.30 10.72 -0.60
N ASN A 16 -20.10 10.97 -0.11
CA ASN A 16 -19.15 11.90 -0.70
C ASN A 16 -17.79 11.72 0.01
N PRO A 17 -16.67 11.61 -0.72
CA PRO A 17 -15.35 11.53 -0.10
C PRO A 17 -14.99 12.76 0.75
N LYS A 18 -15.67 13.90 0.57
CA LYS A 18 -15.49 15.10 1.41
C LYS A 18 -15.79 14.84 2.89
N TYR A 19 -16.66 13.88 3.20
CA TYR A 19 -17.06 13.55 4.58
C TYR A 19 -16.31 12.36 5.16
N ALA A 20 -15.38 11.74 4.41
CA ALA A 20 -14.64 10.60 4.94
C ALA A 20 -13.69 11.06 6.07
N PRO A 21 -13.82 10.51 7.29
CA PRO A 21 -13.08 10.99 8.47
C PRO A 21 -11.56 10.90 8.26
N THR A 22 -11.09 9.84 7.61
CA THR A 22 -9.68 9.67 7.26
C THR A 22 -9.15 10.73 6.28
N LEU A 23 -9.95 11.18 5.31
CA LEU A 23 -9.56 12.24 4.37
C LEU A 23 -9.55 13.61 5.05
N ILE A 24 -10.45 13.84 6.01
CA ILE A 24 -10.47 15.06 6.83
C ILE A 24 -9.20 15.12 7.67
N ILE A 25 -8.86 14.04 8.39
CA ILE A 25 -7.63 13.94 9.18
C ILE A 25 -6.39 14.12 8.29
N GLY A 26 -6.37 13.47 7.13
CA GLY A 26 -5.29 13.64 6.15
C GLY A 26 -5.10 15.10 5.75
N ARG A 27 -6.19 15.80 5.40
CA ARG A 27 -6.13 17.22 5.02
C ARG A 27 -5.64 18.12 6.15
N LEU A 28 -5.98 17.82 7.40
CA LEU A 28 -5.47 18.55 8.56
C LEU A 28 -3.95 18.39 8.69
N ILE A 29 -3.45 17.16 8.54
CA ILE A 29 -2.02 16.83 8.66
C ILE A 29 -1.21 17.47 7.53
N VAL A 30 -1.63 17.33 6.26
CA VAL A 30 -0.88 17.82 5.09
C VAL A 30 -1.32 19.21 4.61
N SER A 31 -1.97 20.00 5.47
CA SER A 31 -2.55 21.31 5.12
C SER A 31 -1.56 22.33 4.54
N ARG A 32 -0.25 22.15 4.76
CA ARG A 32 0.82 23.02 4.26
C ARG A 32 1.55 22.49 3.02
N GLN A 33 1.11 21.36 2.44
CA GLN A 33 1.74 20.78 1.25
C GLN A 33 0.95 21.12 -0.02
N ASN A 34 1.65 21.18 -1.17
CA ASN A 34 0.99 21.35 -2.46
C ASN A 34 0.19 20.07 -2.79
N PRO A 35 -1.11 20.18 -3.10
CA PRO A 35 -1.94 19.01 -3.35
C PRO A 35 -1.61 18.36 -4.69
N GLU A 36 -1.44 17.04 -4.67
CA GLU A 36 -1.30 16.21 -5.85
C GLU A 36 -2.70 15.76 -6.33
N TYR A 37 -3.10 16.13 -7.54
CA TYR A 37 -4.42 15.80 -8.07
C TYR A 37 -4.41 14.44 -8.77
N VAL A 38 -5.37 13.59 -8.38
CA VAL A 38 -5.57 12.25 -8.94
C VAL A 38 -6.99 12.12 -9.48
N GLY A 39 -7.17 11.38 -10.57
CA GLY A 39 -8.45 11.15 -11.23
C GLY A 39 -9.52 10.60 -10.29
N ALA A 40 -10.59 11.37 -10.09
CA ALA A 40 -11.67 11.05 -9.15
C ALA A 40 -12.41 9.74 -9.51
N ALA A 41 -12.65 9.49 -10.80
CA ALA A 41 -13.37 8.30 -11.26
C ALA A 41 -12.58 7.00 -10.96
N GLN A 42 -11.26 7.03 -11.15
CA GLN A 42 -10.39 5.88 -10.92
C GLN A 42 -10.32 5.52 -9.43
N LYS A 43 -10.23 6.55 -8.58
CA LYS A 43 -10.19 6.37 -7.12
C LYS A 43 -11.51 5.82 -6.57
N LYS A 44 -12.65 6.15 -7.19
CA LYS A 44 -13.94 5.57 -6.83
C LYS A 44 -13.99 4.05 -7.03
N VAL A 45 -13.41 3.54 -8.12
CA VAL A 45 -13.31 2.08 -8.37
C VAL A 45 -12.46 1.39 -7.32
N ALA A 46 -11.32 1.99 -6.96
CA ALA A 46 -10.48 1.48 -5.88
C ALA A 46 -11.24 1.40 -4.55
N TRP A 47 -12.04 2.43 -4.21
CA TRP A 47 -12.88 2.40 -3.01
C TRP A 47 -13.95 1.32 -3.05
N ILE A 48 -14.55 1.02 -4.21
CA ILE A 48 -15.51 -0.07 -4.36
C ILE A 48 -14.85 -1.42 -4.05
N ILE A 49 -13.65 -1.67 -4.58
CA ILE A 49 -12.87 -2.89 -4.28
C ILE A 49 -12.59 -2.96 -2.77
N GLY A 50 -12.22 -1.83 -2.16
CA GLY A 50 -12.01 -1.72 -0.71
C GLY A 50 -13.26 -2.04 0.11
N VAL A 51 -14.46 -1.59 -0.32
CA VAL A 51 -15.74 -1.94 0.33
C VAL A 51 -15.96 -3.46 0.26
N ILE A 52 -15.79 -4.08 -0.90
CA ILE A 52 -16.01 -5.53 -1.06
C ILE A 52 -15.08 -6.32 -0.13
N LEU A 53 -13.80 -5.96 -0.10
CA LEU A 53 -12.78 -6.64 0.69
C LEU A 53 -13.00 -6.47 2.21
N SER A 54 -13.29 -5.24 2.64
CA SER A 54 -13.55 -4.93 4.05
C SER A 54 -14.89 -5.51 4.54
N PHE A 55 -15.90 -5.57 3.68
CA PHE A 55 -17.18 -6.22 3.98
C PHE A 55 -17.01 -7.73 4.14
N ALA A 56 -16.32 -8.40 3.22
CA ALA A 56 -16.02 -9.83 3.35
C ALA A 56 -15.26 -10.14 4.66
N MET A 57 -14.28 -9.31 5.00
CA MET A 57 -13.56 -9.37 6.27
C MET A 57 -14.47 -9.18 7.49
N PHE A 58 -15.36 -8.19 7.44
CA PHE A 58 -16.31 -7.92 8.52
C PHE A 58 -17.24 -9.10 8.75
N VAL A 59 -17.80 -9.69 7.69
CA VAL A 59 -18.67 -10.86 7.81
C VAL A 59 -17.92 -12.05 8.43
N LEU A 60 -16.72 -12.37 7.93
CA LEU A 60 -15.98 -13.54 8.41
C LEU A 60 -15.47 -13.39 9.85
N MET A 61 -14.94 -12.22 10.23
CA MET A 61 -14.38 -12.02 11.57
C MET A 61 -15.39 -11.53 12.61
N VAL A 62 -16.39 -10.73 12.24
CA VAL A 62 -17.35 -10.16 13.21
C VAL A 62 -18.64 -10.96 13.29
N VAL A 63 -19.22 -11.33 12.15
CA VAL A 63 -20.52 -12.04 12.13
C VAL A 63 -20.32 -13.53 12.41
N VAL A 64 -19.40 -14.17 11.69
CA VAL A 64 -19.14 -15.62 11.82
C VAL A 64 -18.14 -15.91 12.95
N ASN A 65 -17.37 -14.91 13.40
CA ASN A 65 -16.32 -15.05 14.40
C ASN A 65 -15.36 -16.22 14.12
N SER A 66 -15.00 -16.39 12.85
CA SER A 66 -14.11 -17.46 12.40
C SER A 66 -12.76 -16.88 11.99
N TYR A 67 -11.69 -17.41 12.58
CA TYR A 67 -10.32 -17.16 12.11
C TYR A 67 -9.85 -18.36 11.28
N SER A 68 -9.59 -18.12 10.00
CA SER A 68 -9.17 -19.15 9.05
C SER A 68 -7.99 -18.66 8.19
N ILE A 69 -7.32 -19.58 7.51
CA ILE A 69 -6.29 -19.27 6.53
C ILE A 69 -6.84 -18.35 5.44
N ILE A 70 -8.12 -18.54 5.06
CA ILE A 70 -8.82 -17.67 4.09
C ILE A 70 -8.85 -16.22 4.58
N THR A 71 -9.17 -15.99 5.85
CA THR A 71 -9.15 -14.63 6.42
C THR A 71 -7.74 -14.06 6.47
N GLY A 72 -6.73 -14.88 6.74
CA GLY A 72 -5.32 -14.46 6.69
C GLY A 72 -4.90 -14.02 5.27
N LEU A 73 -5.26 -14.80 4.25
CA LEU A 73 -4.95 -14.48 2.85
C LEU A 73 -5.63 -13.19 2.39
N ILE A 74 -6.92 -13.03 2.68
CA ILE A 74 -7.66 -11.81 2.31
C ILE A 74 -7.04 -10.57 2.99
N CYS A 75 -6.61 -10.67 4.25
CA CYS A 75 -5.92 -9.60 4.96
C CYS A 75 -4.57 -9.28 4.30
N LEU A 76 -3.79 -10.31 3.95
CA LEU A 76 -2.51 -10.15 3.24
C LEU A 76 -2.69 -9.40 1.92
N PHE A 77 -3.69 -9.78 1.11
CA PHE A 77 -4.01 -9.08 -0.14
C PHE A 77 -4.40 -7.61 0.12
N CYS A 78 -5.19 -7.34 1.15
CA CYS A 78 -5.57 -5.98 1.54
C CYS A 78 -4.32 -5.13 1.89
N LEU A 79 -3.43 -5.67 2.71
CA LEU A 79 -2.20 -4.99 3.12
C LEU A 79 -1.27 -4.74 1.93
N ILE A 80 -1.16 -5.70 1.00
CA ILE A 80 -0.37 -5.52 -0.23
C ILE A 80 -0.93 -4.35 -1.06
N PHE A 81 -2.24 -4.32 -1.31
CA PHE A 81 -2.84 -3.23 -2.07
C PHE A 81 -2.67 -1.87 -1.41
N LEU A 82 -2.85 -1.79 -0.09
CA LEU A 82 -2.65 -0.56 0.66
C LEU A 82 -1.17 -0.12 0.64
N PHE A 83 -0.25 -1.06 0.76
CA PHE A 83 1.19 -0.80 0.72
C PHE A 83 1.62 -0.18 -0.62
N PHE A 84 1.16 -0.72 -1.74
CA PHE A 84 1.47 -0.16 -3.06
C PHE A 84 0.90 1.25 -3.25
N GLU A 85 -0.31 1.50 -2.74
CA GLU A 85 -0.92 2.84 -2.75
C GLU A 85 -0.13 3.83 -1.89
N SER A 86 0.32 3.43 -0.69
CA SER A 86 1.02 4.33 0.23
C SER A 86 2.49 4.57 -0.14
N VAL A 87 3.21 3.55 -0.63
CA VAL A 87 4.67 3.64 -0.86
C VAL A 87 4.98 4.20 -2.24
N PHE A 88 4.29 3.73 -3.28
CA PHE A 88 4.57 4.13 -4.65
C PHE A 88 3.60 5.21 -5.15
N GLY A 89 2.52 5.49 -4.42
CA GLY A 89 1.45 6.37 -4.91
C GLY A 89 0.67 5.77 -6.09
N ILE A 90 0.88 4.48 -6.40
CA ILE A 90 0.26 3.77 -7.52
C ILE A 90 -0.86 2.88 -6.98
N CYS A 91 -2.10 3.18 -7.35
CA CYS A 91 -3.23 2.33 -7.01
C CYS A 91 -3.38 1.21 -8.06
N LEU A 92 -3.16 -0.06 -7.67
CA LEU A 92 -3.39 -1.22 -8.52
C LEU A 92 -4.84 -1.30 -9.05
N GLY A 93 -5.81 -0.82 -8.28
CA GLY A 93 -7.21 -0.71 -8.72
C GLY A 93 -7.37 0.22 -9.93
N CYS A 94 -6.62 1.34 -9.97
CA CYS A 94 -6.62 2.24 -11.12
C CYS A 94 -5.96 1.59 -12.36
N LEU A 95 -4.92 0.77 -12.17
CA LEU A 95 -4.28 0.03 -13.26
C LEU A 95 -5.23 -1.00 -13.89
N LEU A 96 -5.97 -1.73 -13.05
CA LEU A 96 -6.99 -2.69 -13.51
C LEU A 96 -8.13 -1.98 -14.25
N TYR A 97 -8.57 -0.82 -13.78
CA TYR A 97 -9.58 -0.01 -14.47
C TYR A 97 -9.13 0.45 -15.85
N LYS A 98 -7.88 0.93 -15.98
CA LYS A 98 -7.28 1.31 -17.27
C LYS A 98 -7.23 0.14 -18.25
N LEU A 99 -6.93 -1.07 -17.76
CA LEU A 99 -6.90 -2.28 -18.59
C LEU A 99 -8.29 -2.62 -19.16
N ILE A 100 -9.34 -2.47 -18.34
CA ILE A 100 -10.72 -2.87 -18.69
C ILE A 100 -11.40 -1.81 -19.56
N TYR A 101 -11.32 -0.53 -19.18
CA TYR A 101 -12.08 0.55 -19.84
C TYR A 101 -11.30 1.27 -20.95
N LYS A 102 -9.99 1.01 -21.13
CA LYS A 102 -9.10 1.63 -22.15
C LYS A 102 -9.10 3.17 -22.19
N ASP A 103 -9.81 3.85 -21.29
CA ASP A 103 -9.89 5.30 -21.23
C ASP A 103 -8.57 5.93 -20.74
N LYS A 104 -8.27 7.12 -21.27
CA LYS A 104 -7.11 7.90 -20.85
C LYS A 104 -7.31 8.34 -19.40
N ALA A 105 -6.40 7.92 -18.53
CA ALA A 105 -6.36 8.38 -17.17
C ALA A 105 -6.19 9.91 -17.11
N GLN A 106 -7.25 10.65 -16.78
CA GLN A 106 -7.16 12.08 -16.50
C GLN A 106 -6.65 12.28 -15.06
N TYR A 107 -5.58 13.06 -14.93
CA TYR A 107 -4.89 13.41 -13.67
C TYR A 107 -4.26 12.21 -12.97
N CYS A 108 -2.96 12.00 -13.19
CA CYS A 108 -2.19 10.99 -12.46
C CYS A 108 -1.21 11.65 -11.50
N PRO A 109 -1.02 11.07 -10.30
CA PRO A 109 -0.08 11.59 -9.33
C PRO A 109 1.33 11.53 -9.93
N GLY A 110 2.01 12.67 -10.00
CA GLY A 110 3.36 12.80 -10.55
C GLY A 110 3.43 12.72 -12.08
N GLU A 111 2.40 13.14 -12.80
CA GLU A 111 2.39 13.28 -14.27
C GLU A 111 2.56 11.96 -15.08
N VAL A 112 2.62 10.80 -14.41
CA VAL A 112 2.93 9.47 -14.99
C VAL A 112 1.93 8.90 -16.02
N CYS A 113 0.80 9.59 -16.27
CA CYS A 113 -0.17 9.12 -17.27
C CYS A 113 -0.13 9.83 -18.61
N ASP A 114 0.62 10.94 -18.73
CA ASP A 114 0.94 11.45 -20.05
C ASP A 114 2.22 10.72 -20.50
N ILE A 115 2.17 10.01 -21.62
CA ILE A 115 3.34 9.38 -22.22
C ILE A 115 4.15 10.51 -22.87
N LYS A 116 4.68 11.43 -22.05
CA LYS A 116 5.66 12.41 -22.47
C LYS A 116 7.03 11.94 -22.01
N HIS A 117 7.91 11.87 -22.99
CA HIS A 117 9.32 11.51 -22.96
C HIS A 117 9.96 11.40 -21.56
N LYS A 118 10.54 10.23 -21.26
CA LYS A 118 11.47 10.07 -20.12
C LYS A 118 12.49 11.20 -20.14
N HIS A 119 12.45 12.07 -19.14
CA HIS A 119 13.53 13.01 -18.87
C HIS A 119 14.84 12.21 -18.68
N ASP A 120 15.98 12.75 -19.12
CA ASP A 120 17.25 12.01 -19.14
C ASP A 120 17.70 11.50 -17.76
N ILE A 121 17.22 12.11 -16.68
CA ILE A 121 17.45 11.70 -15.29
C ILE A 121 16.70 10.40 -14.92
N GLN A 122 15.62 10.07 -15.63
CA GLN A 122 14.72 8.92 -15.36
C GLN A 122 15.02 7.70 -16.25
N LYS A 123 16.04 7.78 -17.11
CA LYS A 123 16.56 6.61 -17.83
C LYS A 123 17.42 5.81 -16.87
N THR A 124 16.86 4.74 -16.31
CA THR A 124 17.58 3.80 -15.46
C THR A 124 18.76 3.22 -16.24
N SER A 125 19.98 3.66 -15.93
CA SER A 125 21.19 3.15 -16.55
C SER A 125 21.43 1.71 -16.08
N TRP A 126 21.99 0.86 -16.94
CA TRP A 126 22.40 -0.51 -16.58
C TRP A 126 23.27 -0.56 -15.32
N LYS A 127 24.03 0.52 -15.06
CA LYS A 127 24.84 0.69 -13.85
C LYS A 127 23.99 0.84 -12.58
N GLN A 128 22.86 1.53 -12.63
CA GLN A 128 21.95 1.68 -11.47
C GLN A 128 21.26 0.35 -11.14
N ILE A 129 20.89 -0.44 -12.15
CA ILE A 129 20.32 -1.78 -11.96
C ILE A 129 21.35 -2.71 -11.31
N LEU A 130 22.62 -2.64 -11.75
CA LEU A 130 23.71 -3.44 -11.20
C LEU A 130 23.98 -3.09 -9.72
N ILE A 131 23.86 -1.83 -9.32
CA ILE A 131 23.99 -1.41 -7.91
C ILE A 131 22.87 -2.02 -7.04
N VAL A 132 21.63 -2.02 -7.53
CA VAL A 132 20.50 -2.64 -6.80
C VAL A 132 20.70 -4.15 -6.67
N LEU A 133 21.12 -4.82 -7.75
CA LEU A 133 21.43 -6.25 -7.70
C LEU A 133 22.60 -6.56 -6.76
N ALA A 134 23.63 -5.71 -6.74
CA ALA A 134 24.74 -5.85 -5.80
C ALA A 134 24.27 -5.67 -4.35
N MET A 135 23.40 -4.71 -4.05
CA MET A 135 22.83 -4.52 -2.72
C MET A 135 22.03 -5.75 -2.27
N ILE A 136 21.18 -6.29 -3.14
CA ILE A 136 20.44 -7.52 -2.87
C ILE A 136 21.42 -8.68 -2.61
N GLY A 137 22.44 -8.83 -3.47
CA GLY A 137 23.47 -9.85 -3.32
C GLY A 137 24.23 -9.75 -1.99
N VAL A 138 24.58 -8.54 -1.55
CA VAL A 138 25.24 -8.30 -0.26
C VAL A 138 24.33 -8.68 0.91
N VAL A 139 23.04 -8.35 0.86
CA VAL A 139 22.07 -8.76 1.91
C VAL A 139 21.98 -10.29 2.01
N PHE A 140 21.90 -10.99 0.88
CA PHE A 140 21.90 -12.45 0.87
C PHE A 140 23.23 -13.02 1.40
N LEU A 141 24.35 -12.42 1.04
CA LEU A 141 25.68 -12.85 1.47
C LEU A 141 25.88 -12.66 2.98
N ILE A 142 25.40 -11.55 3.54
CA ILE A 142 25.37 -11.31 5.00
C ILE A 142 24.50 -12.35 5.68
N GLY A 143 23.29 -12.61 5.17
CA GLY A 143 22.39 -13.62 5.74
C GLY A 143 23.01 -15.03 5.75
N PHE A 144 23.72 -15.41 4.68
CA PHE A 144 24.40 -16.70 4.59
C PHE A 144 25.62 -16.79 5.51
N PHE A 145 26.50 -15.77 5.50
CA PHE A 145 27.75 -15.78 6.27
C PHE A 145 27.51 -15.66 7.78
N PHE A 146 26.52 -14.86 8.20
CA PHE A 146 26.20 -14.63 9.60
C PHE A 146 25.07 -15.53 10.12
N HIS A 147 24.67 -16.58 9.39
CA HIS A 147 23.63 -17.51 9.81
C HIS A 147 23.89 -18.09 11.21
N GLU A 148 25.13 -18.50 11.48
CA GLU A 148 25.56 -19.01 12.78
C GLU A 148 25.46 -17.96 13.90
N PHE A 149 25.80 -16.70 13.60
CA PHE A 149 25.70 -15.59 14.56
C PHE A 149 24.25 -15.18 14.85
N PHE A 150 23.37 -15.20 13.85
CA PHE A 150 21.95 -14.90 14.02
C PHE A 150 21.17 -16.02 14.71
N SER A 151 21.67 -17.26 14.70
CA SER A 151 21.07 -18.40 15.39
C SER A 151 21.29 -18.34 16.92
N ILE A 152 22.32 -17.62 17.36
CA ILE A 152 22.58 -17.41 18.79
C ILE A 152 21.58 -16.36 19.30
N LYS A 153 20.82 -16.71 20.34
CA LYS A 153 19.90 -15.76 20.99
C LYS A 153 20.72 -14.54 21.46
N PRO A 154 20.35 -13.31 21.06
CA PRO A 154 21.06 -12.12 21.50
C PRO A 154 20.99 -12.06 23.03
N TYR A 155 22.14 -11.80 23.66
CA TYR A 155 22.20 -11.61 25.10
C TYR A 155 21.57 -10.26 25.46
N ASP A 156 20.91 -10.21 26.61
CA ASP A 156 20.33 -8.96 27.11
C ASP A 156 21.45 -7.98 27.45
N LEU A 157 21.46 -6.82 26.78
CA LEU A 157 22.49 -5.79 26.94
C LEU A 157 22.52 -5.21 28.36
N PHE A 158 21.39 -5.27 29.08
CA PHE A 158 21.25 -4.69 30.41
C PHE A 158 21.03 -5.72 31.52
N GLY A 159 21.14 -7.02 31.22
CA GLY A 159 21.28 -8.12 32.18
C GLY A 159 20.59 -7.88 33.51
N ASN A 160 19.26 -7.70 33.52
CA ASN A 160 18.53 -7.60 34.79
C ASN A 160 18.24 -9.02 35.28
N VAL A 161 19.32 -9.72 35.66
CA VAL A 161 19.25 -10.88 36.54
C VAL A 161 19.08 -10.32 37.95
N GLY A 162 17.85 -9.96 38.30
CA GLY A 162 17.45 -9.50 39.62
C GLY A 162 16.42 -10.45 40.20
N HIS A 163 16.92 -11.46 40.93
CA HIS A 163 16.29 -12.33 41.93
C HIS A 163 14.83 -12.78 41.75
#